data_AF-A0A385D6X5-F1
#
_entry.id   AF-A0A385D6X5-F1
#
_cell.length_a   1.000
_cell.length_b   1.000
_cell.length_c   1.000
_cell.angle_alpha   90.00
_cell.angle_beta   90.00
_cell.angle_gamma   90.00
#
_symmetry.space_group_name_H-M   'P 1'
#
loop_
_entity.id
_entity.type
_entity.pdbx_description
1 polymer ?
#
loop_
_entity_poly.entity_id
_entity_poly.type
_entity_poly.pdbx_seq_one_letter_code
_entity_poly.pdbx_strand_id
1 'polypeptide(L)'
;MDALRLITMNRQALLRGHSLETITAEVWEAQALSRAVGALLAEEGPRELRETALALSSPGGRAAEATELPVPCRGDPRAVRLTRAPDVEATLLALAELLGEVGIALVGLACGVYQEALYWASVEAIDAADEARDRVLDMLRTLGESSGRSGRGSAAELR
;
A
#
# COMPACT_ATOMS: atom_id res chain seq x y z
N MET A 1 6.79 -11.43 10.52
CA MET A 1 5.38 -11.13 10.83
C MET A 1 4.57 -11.22 9.55
N ASP A 2 3.27 -11.45 9.65
CA ASP A 2 2.39 -11.65 8.48
C ASP A 2 1.80 -10.34 7.93
N ALA A 3 1.71 -10.22 6.60
CA ALA A 3 1.22 -9.02 5.92
C ALA A 3 -0.21 -8.63 6.36
N LEU A 4 -1.16 -9.56 6.29
CA LEU A 4 -2.56 -9.31 6.64
C LEU A 4 -2.73 -8.84 8.08
N ARG A 5 -1.89 -9.37 8.99
CA ARG A 5 -1.88 -8.95 10.39
C ARG A 5 -1.41 -7.50 10.54
N LEU A 6 -0.35 -7.10 9.86
CA LEU A 6 0.15 -5.72 9.89
C LEU A 6 -0.87 -4.75 9.28
N ILE A 7 -1.46 -5.10 8.14
CA ILE A 7 -2.52 -4.32 7.47
C ILE A 7 -3.69 -4.11 8.44
N THR A 8 -4.17 -5.18 9.05
CA THR A 8 -5.28 -5.12 10.01
C THR A 8 -4.97 -4.23 11.21
N MET A 9 -3.74 -4.33 11.76
CA MET A 9 -3.31 -3.48 12.87
C MET A 9 -3.28 -2.00 12.50
N ASN A 10 -2.78 -1.68 11.31
CA ASN A 10 -2.72 -0.32 10.80
C ASN A 10 -4.12 0.26 10.56
N ARG A 11 -5.02 -0.47 9.88
CA ARG A 11 -6.43 -0.05 9.70
C ARG A 11 -7.14 0.22 11.01
N GLN A 12 -7.00 -0.68 11.99
CA GLN A 12 -7.59 -0.48 13.31
C GLN A 12 -7.04 0.74 14.05
N ALA A 13 -5.76 1.06 13.85
CA ALA A 13 -5.15 2.24 14.45
C ALA A 13 -5.58 3.52 13.72
N LEU A 14 -5.70 3.52 12.39
CA LEU A 14 -6.31 4.59 11.60
C LEU A 14 -7.73 4.91 12.08
N LEU A 15 -8.58 3.88 12.21
CA LEU A 15 -9.98 4.05 12.65
C LEU A 15 -10.12 4.64 14.06
N ARG A 16 -9.17 4.33 14.96
CA ARG A 16 -9.14 4.86 16.33
C ARG A 16 -8.38 6.20 16.43
N GLY A 17 -7.63 6.56 15.39
CA GLY A 17 -6.81 7.76 15.34
C GLY A 17 -7.66 8.98 15.03
N HIS A 18 -7.58 9.99 15.88
CA HIS A 18 -8.30 11.26 15.69
C HIS A 18 -7.38 12.48 15.78
N SER A 19 -6.10 12.28 16.09
CA SER A 19 -5.11 13.34 16.16
C SER A 19 -4.27 13.36 14.88
N LEU A 20 -3.76 14.55 14.52
CA LEU A 20 -2.83 14.71 13.40
C LEU A 20 -1.64 13.76 13.54
N GLU A 21 -1.04 13.68 14.71
CA GLU A 21 0.13 12.83 14.98
C GLU A 21 -0.17 11.34 14.78
N THR A 22 -1.31 10.86 15.30
CA THR A 22 -1.71 9.46 15.13
C THR A 22 -2.01 9.15 13.67
N ILE A 23 -2.75 10.01 12.96
CA ILE A 23 -3.08 9.78 11.55
C ILE A 23 -1.80 9.78 10.72
N THR A 24 -0.93 10.78 10.88
CA THR A 24 0.35 10.86 10.17
C THR A 24 1.21 9.61 10.40
N ALA A 25 1.31 9.12 11.63
CA ALA A 25 2.07 7.90 11.92
C ALA A 25 1.50 6.65 11.23
N GLU A 26 0.17 6.53 11.18
CA GLU A 26 -0.48 5.40 10.54
C GLU A 26 -0.45 5.48 9.00
N VAL A 27 -0.46 6.68 8.41
CA VAL A 27 -0.22 6.89 6.98
C VAL A 27 1.20 6.48 6.60
N TRP A 28 2.19 6.94 7.37
CA TRP A 28 3.59 6.58 7.16
C TRP A 28 3.82 5.07 7.26
N GLU A 29 3.20 4.43 8.25
CA GLU A 29 3.19 2.97 8.36
C GLU A 29 2.59 2.30 7.11
N ALA A 30 1.45 2.78 6.60
CA ALA A 30 0.81 2.21 5.41
C ALA A 30 1.70 2.32 4.16
N GLN A 31 2.40 3.44 3.98
CA GLN A 31 3.37 3.64 2.90
C GLN A 31 4.62 2.75 3.06
N ALA A 32 5.08 2.52 4.29
CA ALA A 32 6.15 1.57 4.54
C ALA A 32 5.69 0.13 4.26
N LEU A 33 4.45 -0.19 4.62
CA LEU A 33 3.86 -1.51 4.42
C LEU A 33 3.61 -1.82 2.94
N SER A 34 3.12 -0.86 2.16
CA SER A 34 2.95 -1.03 0.71
C SER A 34 4.28 -1.34 0.02
N ARG A 35 5.35 -0.59 0.35
CA ARG A 35 6.69 -0.84 -0.17
C ARG A 35 7.25 -2.19 0.26
N ALA A 36 7.08 -2.56 1.53
CA ALA A 36 7.54 -3.84 2.06
C ALA A 36 6.82 -5.03 1.39
N VAL A 37 5.51 -4.92 1.15
CA VAL A 37 4.74 -5.92 0.40
C VAL A 37 5.21 -5.98 -1.06
N GLY A 38 5.43 -4.83 -1.71
CA GLY A 38 5.99 -4.77 -3.06
C GLY A 38 7.34 -5.47 -3.18
N ALA A 39 8.27 -5.19 -2.25
CA ALA A 39 9.59 -5.82 -2.22
C ALA A 39 9.49 -7.33 -2.03
N LEU A 40 8.67 -7.78 -1.08
CA LEU A 40 8.45 -9.20 -0.82
C LEU A 40 7.87 -9.92 -2.05
N LEU A 41 6.88 -9.33 -2.74
CA LEU A 41 6.28 -9.92 -3.94
C LEU A 41 7.22 -9.88 -5.14
N ALA A 42 8.09 -8.88 -5.25
CA ALA A 42 9.11 -8.84 -6.29
C ALA A 42 10.12 -10.00 -6.14
N GLU A 43 10.45 -10.36 -4.89
CA GLU A 43 11.39 -11.44 -4.57
C GLU A 43 10.75 -12.82 -4.64
N GLU A 44 9.62 -13.02 -3.95
CA GLU A 44 9.01 -14.33 -3.69
C GLU A 44 7.68 -14.57 -4.44
N GLY A 45 7.10 -13.53 -5.03
CA GLY A 45 5.78 -13.58 -5.66
C GLY A 45 5.74 -14.16 -7.08
N PRO A 46 4.54 -14.25 -7.68
CA PRO A 46 4.35 -14.68 -9.06
C PRO A 46 5.14 -13.79 -10.04
N ARG A 47 5.73 -14.42 -11.06
CA ARG A 47 6.62 -13.72 -12.01
C ARG A 47 5.90 -12.63 -12.79
N GLU A 48 4.62 -12.83 -13.05
CA GLU A 48 3.74 -11.90 -13.76
C GLU A 48 3.57 -10.58 -13.00
N LEU A 49 3.78 -10.58 -11.68
CA LEU A 49 3.63 -9.40 -10.83
C LEU A 49 4.95 -8.66 -10.61
N ARG A 50 6.09 -9.25 -10.95
CA ARG A 50 7.40 -8.81 -10.47
C ARG A 50 7.74 -7.38 -10.85
N GLU A 51 7.41 -6.96 -12.07
CA GLU A 51 7.64 -5.58 -12.53
C GLU A 51 6.80 -4.58 -11.72
N THR A 52 5.50 -4.81 -11.60
CA THR A 52 4.59 -3.97 -10.82
C THR A 52 4.93 -3.96 -9.34
N ALA A 53 5.34 -5.11 -8.79
CA ALA A 53 5.78 -5.25 -7.40
C ALA A 53 7.08 -4.48 -7.12
N LEU A 54 8.04 -4.49 -8.06
CA LEU A 54 9.23 -3.64 -7.98
C LEU A 54 8.85 -2.16 -8.01
N ALA A 55 7.93 -1.76 -8.90
CA ALA A 55 7.45 -0.39 -8.95
C ALA A 55 6.78 0.04 -7.63
N LEU A 56 5.99 -0.85 -7.00
CA LEU A 56 5.38 -0.60 -5.69
C LEU A 56 6.42 -0.54 -4.56
N SER A 57 7.51 -1.28 -4.66
CA SER A 57 8.59 -1.27 -3.65
C SER A 57 9.40 0.04 -3.63
N SER A 58 9.40 0.77 -4.75
CA SER A 58 10.08 2.05 -4.86
C SER A 58 9.27 3.15 -4.18
N PRO A 59 9.91 4.11 -3.49
CA PRO A 59 9.26 5.39 -3.25
C PRO A 59 8.87 5.99 -4.62
N GLY A 60 7.64 6.48 -4.75
CA GLY A 60 7.13 7.08 -5.97
C GLY A 60 8.00 8.25 -6.46
N GLY A 61 7.94 8.56 -7.76
CA GLY A 61 8.75 9.62 -8.36
C GLY A 61 8.54 10.99 -7.69
N ARG A 62 9.63 11.76 -7.50
CA ARG A 62 9.71 13.05 -6.76
C ARG A 62 9.28 13.05 -5.28
N ALA A 63 8.50 12.07 -4.83
CA ALA A 63 8.04 11.89 -3.45
C ALA A 63 9.17 11.50 -2.46
N ALA A 64 10.28 10.96 -2.94
CA ALA A 64 11.40 10.54 -2.08
C ALA A 64 12.07 11.68 -1.28
N GLU A 65 11.88 12.95 -1.68
CA GLU A 65 12.52 14.10 -1.02
C GLU A 65 11.52 15.01 -0.27
N ALA A 66 10.20 14.81 -0.41
CA ALA A 66 9.16 15.70 0.14
C ALA A 66 8.06 14.99 0.96
N THR A 67 7.95 13.65 0.90
CA THR A 67 6.79 12.90 1.44
C THR A 67 6.94 12.47 2.90
N GLU A 68 7.55 13.32 3.72
CA GLU A 68 7.35 13.23 5.15
C GLU A 68 6.39 14.36 5.52
N LEU A 69 5.14 13.99 5.82
CA LEU A 69 4.27 14.86 6.59
C LEU A 69 5.13 15.41 7.75
N PRO A 70 5.17 16.74 7.99
CA PRO A 70 6.20 17.38 8.83
C PRO A 70 6.10 17.03 10.32
N VAL A 71 5.36 15.99 10.67
CA VAL A 71 5.32 15.37 11.98
C VAL A 71 6.27 14.18 11.99
N PRO A 72 7.43 14.27 12.66
CA PRO A 72 8.41 13.19 12.69
C PRO A 72 7.78 11.96 13.36
N CYS A 73 7.65 10.87 12.59
CA CYS A 73 7.26 9.59 13.12
C CYS A 73 8.43 9.01 13.94
N ARG A 74 8.22 8.73 15.22
CA ARG A 74 9.28 8.19 16.09
C ARG A 74 9.41 6.68 15.95
N GLY A 75 10.63 6.21 15.69
CA GLY A 75 10.97 4.78 15.61
C GLY A 75 10.90 4.22 14.19
N ASP A 76 11.02 2.90 14.05
CA ASP A 76 10.85 2.21 12.77
C ASP A 76 9.37 1.84 12.54
N PRO A 77 8.88 1.82 11.29
CA PRO A 77 7.52 1.39 11.01
C PRO A 77 7.38 -0.10 11.32
N ARG A 78 6.23 -0.56 11.79
CA ARG A 78 5.96 -1.99 12.05
C ARG A 78 6.14 -2.84 10.80
N ALA A 79 6.01 -2.25 9.61
CA ALA A 79 6.29 -2.81 8.29
C ALA A 79 7.67 -3.47 8.20
N VAL A 80 8.69 -3.00 8.93
CA VAL A 80 10.02 -3.68 8.94
C VAL A 80 9.97 -5.09 9.50
N ARG A 81 8.90 -5.44 10.24
CA ARG A 81 8.68 -6.78 10.79
C ARG A 81 8.01 -7.72 9.79
N LEU A 82 7.61 -7.25 8.61
CA LEU A 82 7.03 -8.07 7.56
C LEU A 82 8.04 -9.13 7.12
N THR A 83 7.60 -10.39 7.05
CA THR A 83 8.46 -11.49 6.60
C THR A 83 7.78 -12.43 5.62
N ARG A 84 6.47 -12.29 5.39
CA ARG A 84 5.72 -13.17 4.49
C ARG A 84 4.34 -12.58 4.13
N ALA A 85 3.83 -13.02 2.98
CA ALA A 85 2.49 -12.77 2.46
C ALA A 85 1.95 -14.10 1.89
N PRO A 86 1.34 -14.95 2.73
CA PRO A 86 1.02 -16.34 2.37
C PRO A 86 -0.11 -16.46 1.35
N ASP A 87 -1.04 -15.50 1.34
CA ASP A 87 -2.08 -15.35 0.33
C ASP A 87 -1.88 -14.01 -0.37
N VAL A 88 -1.34 -14.06 -1.58
CA VAL A 88 -0.99 -12.87 -2.36
C VAL A 88 -2.24 -12.07 -2.71
N GLU A 89 -3.31 -12.73 -3.18
CA GLU A 89 -4.53 -12.05 -3.59
C GLU A 89 -5.24 -11.39 -2.40
N ALA A 90 -5.40 -12.12 -1.29
CA ALA A 90 -5.99 -11.56 -0.08
C ALA A 90 -5.13 -10.41 0.50
N THR A 91 -3.80 -10.53 0.44
CA THR A 91 -2.88 -9.47 0.88
C THR A 91 -3.05 -8.21 0.04
N LEU A 92 -3.10 -8.35 -1.29
CA LEU A 92 -3.27 -7.23 -2.21
C LEU A 92 -4.65 -6.57 -2.03
N LEU A 93 -5.73 -7.35 -1.88
CA LEU A 93 -7.06 -6.80 -1.59
C LEU A 93 -7.07 -5.99 -0.29
N ALA A 94 -6.54 -6.57 0.79
CA ALA A 94 -6.48 -5.88 2.07
C ALA A 94 -5.62 -4.61 2.04
N LEU A 95 -4.54 -4.62 1.24
CA LEU A 95 -3.68 -3.46 1.03
C LEU A 95 -4.40 -2.37 0.22
N ALA A 96 -5.14 -2.73 -0.83
CA ALA A 96 -5.92 -1.78 -1.64
C ALA A 96 -7.00 -1.07 -0.81
N GLU A 97 -7.65 -1.80 0.10
CA GLU A 97 -8.61 -1.24 1.05
C GLU A 97 -7.94 -0.28 2.04
N LEU A 98 -6.80 -0.69 2.62
CA LEU A 98 -6.04 0.17 3.52
C LEU A 98 -5.61 1.48 2.84
N LEU A 99 -5.09 1.41 1.61
CA LEU A 99 -4.67 2.60 0.87
C LEU A 99 -5.86 3.54 0.58
N GLY A 100 -7.05 3.00 0.34
CA GLY A 100 -8.28 3.79 0.24
C GLY A 100 -8.64 4.49 1.55
N GLU A 101 -8.56 3.79 2.69
CA GLU A 101 -8.80 4.37 4.02
C GLU A 101 -7.80 5.46 4.36
N VAL A 102 -6.53 5.25 4.01
CA VAL A 102 -5.45 6.26 4.13
C VAL A 102 -5.76 7.50 3.32
N GLY A 103 -6.19 7.35 2.06
CA GLY A 103 -6.59 8.47 1.22
C GLY A 103 -7.72 9.29 1.84
N ILE A 104 -8.75 8.64 2.39
CA ILE A 104 -9.86 9.31 3.09
C ILE A 104 -9.36 10.07 4.32
N ALA A 105 -8.49 9.45 5.13
CA ALA A 105 -7.92 10.10 6.31
C ALA A 105 -7.09 11.34 5.96
N LEU A 106 -6.31 11.27 4.88
CA LEU A 106 -5.51 12.39 4.38
C LEU A 106 -6.35 13.53 3.81
N VAL A 107 -7.47 13.23 3.13
CA VAL A 107 -8.43 14.26 2.72
C VAL A 107 -8.98 14.99 3.96
N GLY A 108 -9.32 14.25 5.01
CA GLY A 108 -9.74 14.82 6.30
C GLY A 108 -8.67 15.76 6.89
N LEU A 109 -7.39 15.36 6.84
CA LEU A 109 -6.28 16.22 7.28
C LEU A 109 -6.16 17.47 6.41
N ALA A 110 -6.15 17.33 5.09
CA ALA A 110 -6.03 18.45 4.15
C ALA A 110 -7.15 19.48 4.35
N CYS A 111 -8.38 19.05 4.63
CA CYS A 111 -9.50 19.95 4.92
C CYS A 111 -9.41 20.62 6.30
N GLY A 112 -8.73 20.00 7.27
CA GLY A 112 -8.65 20.47 8.66
C GLY A 112 -7.46 21.37 8.96
N VAL A 113 -6.49 21.49 8.04
CA VAL A 113 -5.27 22.28 8.23
C VAL A 113 -5.38 23.66 7.59
N TYR A 114 -5.03 24.71 8.34
CA TYR A 114 -4.92 26.08 7.83
C TYR A 114 -3.51 26.43 7.35
N GLN A 115 -2.54 25.54 7.57
CA GLN A 115 -1.16 25.74 7.17
C GLN A 115 -0.95 25.17 5.76
N GLU A 116 -0.55 26.04 4.84
CA GLU A 116 -0.32 25.69 3.43
C GLU A 116 0.65 24.52 3.25
N ALA A 117 1.73 24.47 4.05
CA ALA A 117 2.70 23.37 4.00
C ALA A 117 2.08 22.01 4.36
N LEU A 118 1.19 21.97 5.36
CA LEU A 118 0.48 20.74 5.74
C LEU A 118 -0.55 20.32 4.71
N TYR A 119 -1.21 21.29 4.07
CA TYR A 119 -2.13 21.02 2.98
C TYR A 119 -1.41 20.35 1.80
N TRP A 120 -0.33 20.95 1.30
CA TRP A 120 0.42 20.39 0.17
C TRP A 120 1.04 19.03 0.50
N ALA A 121 1.63 18.86 1.69
CA ALA A 121 2.15 17.56 2.12
C ALA A 121 1.03 16.48 2.20
N SER A 122 -0.20 16.89 2.57
CA SER A 122 -1.35 15.97 2.54
C SER A 122 -1.76 15.61 1.12
N VAL A 123 -1.75 16.57 0.19
CA VAL A 123 -2.03 16.33 -1.24
C VAL A 123 -1.03 15.35 -1.84
N GLU A 124 0.27 15.56 -1.60
CA GLU A 124 1.31 14.64 -2.09
C GLU A 124 1.16 13.23 -1.50
N ALA A 125 0.80 13.13 -0.22
CA ALA A 125 0.55 11.85 0.41
C ALA A 125 -0.71 11.14 -0.15
N ILE A 126 -1.74 11.91 -0.56
CA ILE A 126 -2.94 11.36 -1.23
C ILE A 126 -2.55 10.78 -2.58
N ASP A 127 -1.81 11.55 -3.39
CA ASP A 127 -1.36 11.10 -4.72
C ASP A 127 -0.49 9.84 -4.59
N ALA A 128 0.43 9.80 -3.62
CA ALA A 128 1.24 8.62 -3.36
C ALA A 128 0.42 7.39 -2.93
N ALA A 129 -0.64 7.58 -2.13
CA ALA A 129 -1.53 6.50 -1.72
C ALA A 129 -2.37 5.98 -2.90
N ASP A 130 -2.87 6.87 -3.76
CA ASP A 130 -3.65 6.52 -4.95
C ASP A 130 -2.78 5.77 -5.98
N GLU A 131 -1.57 6.28 -6.25
CA GLU A 131 -0.63 5.65 -7.16
C GLU A 131 -0.16 4.27 -6.65
N ALA A 132 0.00 4.10 -5.33
CA ALA A 132 0.25 2.78 -4.74
C ALA A 132 -0.96 1.86 -4.89
N ARG A 133 -2.18 2.38 -4.72
CA ARG A 133 -3.43 1.63 -4.82
C ARG A 133 -3.67 1.15 -6.25
N ASP A 134 -3.44 2.00 -7.24
CA ASP A 134 -3.55 1.65 -8.65
C ASP A 134 -2.61 0.50 -9.03
N ARG A 135 -1.35 0.54 -8.56
CA ARG A 135 -0.41 -0.58 -8.76
C ARG A 135 -0.89 -1.88 -8.12
N VAL A 136 -1.51 -1.81 -6.94
CA VAL A 136 -2.09 -2.97 -6.28
C VAL A 136 -3.28 -3.53 -7.07
N LEU A 137 -4.16 -2.66 -7.57
CA LEU A 137 -5.30 -3.06 -8.41
C LEU A 137 -4.83 -3.66 -9.74
N ASP A 138 -3.76 -3.13 -10.32
CA ASP A 138 -3.13 -3.70 -11.52
C ASP A 138 -2.61 -5.11 -11.27
N MET A 139 -1.93 -5.36 -10.15
CA MET A 139 -1.50 -6.71 -9.79
C MET A 139 -2.67 -7.68 -9.60
N LEU A 140 -3.75 -7.25 -8.96
CA LEU A 140 -4.97 -8.05 -8.80
C LEU A 140 -5.59 -8.41 -10.16
N ARG A 141 -5.65 -7.45 -11.08
CA ARG A 141 -6.13 -7.69 -12.46
C ARG A 141 -5.25 -8.72 -13.16
N THR A 142 -3.92 -8.59 -13.08
CA THR A 142 -2.97 -9.54 -13.68
C THR A 142 -3.11 -10.96 -13.11
N LEU A 143 -3.38 -11.10 -11.81
CA LEU A 143 -3.66 -12.41 -11.18
C LEU A 143 -4.94 -13.06 -11.72
N GLY A 144 -6.02 -12.28 -11.85
CA GLY A 144 -7.28 -12.75 -12.40
C GLY A 144 -7.16 -13.22 -13.86
N GLU A 145 -6.44 -12.46 -14.68
CA GLU A 145 -6.18 -12.82 -16.08
C GLU A 145 -5.32 -14.08 -16.22
N SER A 146 -4.30 -14.24 -15.37
CA SER A 146 -3.40 -15.39 -15.37
C SER A 146 -4.11 -16.67 -14.94
N SER A 147 -4.97 -16.58 -13.93
CA SER A 147 -5.82 -17.70 -13.48
C SER A 147 -6.79 -18.15 -14.58
N GLY A 148 -7.40 -17.20 -15.30
CA GLY A 148 -8.29 -17.49 -16.43
C GLY A 148 -7.59 -18.04 -17.68
N ARG A 149 -6.28 -17.86 -17.83
CA ARG A 149 -5.47 -18.44 -18.91
C ARG A 149 -5.07 -19.88 -18.62
N SER A 150 -4.74 -20.19 -17.35
CA SER A 150 -4.47 -21.56 -16.91
C SER A 150 -5.69 -22.48 -17.11
N GLY A 151 -6.90 -22.02 -16.79
CA GLY A 151 -8.13 -22.79 -16.99
C GLY A 151 -8.52 -23.03 -18.46
N ARG A 152 -8.07 -22.18 -19.40
CA ARG A 152 -8.35 -22.32 -20.84
C ARG A 152 -7.36 -23.25 -21.57
N GLY A 153 -6.11 -23.34 -21.11
CA GLY A 153 -5.13 -24.28 -21.67
C GLY A 153 -5.51 -25.74 -21.43
N SER A 154 -6.03 -26.06 -20.24
CA SER A 154 -6.41 -27.44 -19.89
C SER A 154 -7.62 -27.98 -20.64
N ALA A 155 -8.49 -27.12 -21.18
CA ALA A 155 -9.67 -27.55 -21.95
C ALA A 155 -9.35 -27.83 -23.43
N ALA A 156 -8.19 -27.37 -23.93
CA ALA A 156 -7.78 -27.54 -25.32
C ALA A 156 -6.99 -28.84 -25.58
N GLU A 157 -6.47 -29.50 -24.54
CA GLU A 157 -5.66 -30.74 -24.66
C GLU A 157 -6.49 -32.04 -24.58
N LEU A 158 -7.83 -31.96 -24.56
CA LEU A 158 -8.74 -33.12 -24.48
C LEU A 158 -9.58 -33.35 -25.74
N ARG A 159 -9.11 -32.94 -26.93
CA ARG A 159 -9.74 -33.24 -28.23
C ARG A 159 -8.73 -33.78 -29.22
#